data_AF-A0A7J2IVF9-F1
#
_entry.id   AF-A0A7J2IVF9-F1
#
_cell.length_a   1.000
_cell.length_b   1.000
_cell.length_c   1.000
_cell.angle_alpha   90.00
_cell.angle_beta   90.00
_cell.angle_gamma   90.00
#
_symmetry.space_group_name_H-M   'P 1'
#
loop_
_entity.id
_entity.type
_entity.pdbx_description
1 polymer ?
#
loop_
_entity_poly.entity_id
_entity_poly.type
_entity_poly.pdbx_seq_one_letter_code
_entity_poly.pdbx_strand_id
1 'polypeptide(L)' 'SEGLNFVYIGNVPGHPLENTYCPECGELLIERYGFSILRYKITPDGKCPRCGREIPIVGKHVRRMPLPIY' A
#
# COMPACT_ATOMS: atom_id res chain seq x y z
N SER A 1 10.74 19.57 10.88
CA SER A 1 9.30 19.29 10.70
C SER A 1 9.13 17.80 10.51
N GLU A 2 8.54 17.10 11.47
CA GLU A 2 8.31 15.65 11.39
C GLU A 2 6.85 15.42 10.96
N GLY A 3 6.64 15.29 9.65
CA GLY A 3 5.33 14.99 9.08
C GLY A 3 5.07 13.48 9.05
N LEU A 4 3.85 13.06 9.37
CA LEU A 4 3.42 11.67 9.17
C LEU A 4 3.33 11.38 7.67
N ASN A 5 4.31 10.64 7.13
CA ASN A 5 4.38 10.30 5.71
C ASN A 5 3.35 9.25 5.27
N PHE A 6 2.73 8.55 6.23
CA PHE A 6 1.78 7.46 5.98
C PHE A 6 0.59 7.61 6.93
N VAL A 7 -0.36 8.47 6.58
CA VAL A 7 -1.60 8.64 7.36
C VAL A 7 -2.60 7.58 6.92
N TYR A 8 -3.01 6.73 7.87
CA TYR A 8 -4.05 5.73 7.68
C TYR A 8 -5.29 6.14 8.46
N ILE A 9 -6.41 6.39 7.79
CA ILE A 9 -7.71 6.59 8.43
C ILE A 9 -8.59 5.38 8.11
N GLY A 10 -8.41 4.31 8.89
CA GLY A 10 -9.03 3.00 8.67
C GLY A 10 -10.44 2.79 9.24
N ASN A 11 -11.12 3.84 9.70
CA ASN A 11 -12.43 3.72 10.37
C ASN A 11 -13.62 4.25 9.53
N VAL A 12 -13.39 4.60 8.26
CA VAL A 12 -14.46 5.06 7.35
C VAL A 12 -14.38 4.26 6.04
N PRO A 13 -15.21 3.21 5.87
CA PRO A 13 -15.20 2.37 4.68
C PRO A 13 -15.40 3.18 3.40
N GLY A 14 -14.53 2.97 2.41
CA GLY A 14 -14.63 3.63 1.10
C GLY A 14 -14.03 5.04 1.04
N HIS A 15 -13.37 5.50 2.11
CA HIS A 15 -12.68 6.78 2.10
C HIS A 15 -11.35 6.71 1.32
N PRO A 16 -10.99 7.69 0.48
CA PRO A 16 -9.71 7.75 -0.25
C PRO A 16 -8.43 7.66 0.61
N LEU A 17 -8.55 7.75 1.94
CA LEU A 17 -7.44 7.77 2.91
C LEU A 17 -7.01 6.36 3.38
N GLU A 18 -7.54 5.31 2.78
CA GLU A 18 -7.09 3.92 3.00
C GLU A 18 -5.87 3.57 2.13
N ASN A 19 -5.57 4.40 1.12
CA ASN A 19 -4.50 4.16 0.15
C ASN A 19 -3.12 4.59 0.66
N THR A 20 -2.08 3.95 0.15
CA THR A 20 -0.69 4.32 0.40
C THR A 20 -0.08 4.93 -0.86
N TYR A 21 0.44 6.15 -0.74
CA TYR A 21 1.10 6.87 -1.82
C TYR A 21 2.61 6.97 -1.56
N CYS A 22 3.39 7.11 -2.63
CA CYS A 22 4.81 7.39 -2.52
C CYS A 22 5.00 8.83 -2.00
N PRO A 23 5.74 9.05 -0.90
CA PRO A 23 5.92 10.40 -0.34
C PRO A 23 6.80 11.30 -1.21
N GLU A 24 7.60 10.74 -2.12
CA GLU A 24 8.49 11.51 -3.00
C GLU A 24 7.79 11.93 -4.29
N CYS A 25 7.02 11.04 -4.92
CA CYS A 25 6.47 11.28 -6.26
C CYS A 25 4.93 11.19 -6.36
N GLY A 26 4.24 10.84 -5.28
CA GLY A 26 2.78 10.73 -5.25
C GLY A 26 2.20 9.48 -5.93
N GLU A 27 3.03 8.55 -6.42
CA GLU A 27 2.53 7.30 -7.04
C GLU A 27 1.66 6.51 -6.06
N LEU A 28 0.50 6.03 -6.51
CA LEU A 28 -0.33 5.11 -5.73
C LEU A 28 0.36 3.75 -5.61
N LEU A 29 0.89 3.45 -4.42
CA LEU A 29 1.65 2.24 -4.14
C LEU A 29 0.77 1.08 -3.68
N ILE A 30 -0.19 1.36 -2.80
CA ILE A 30 -1.13 0.35 -2.31
C ILE A 30 -2.54 0.92 -2.36
N GLU A 31 -3.42 0.24 -3.08
CA GLU A 31 -4.83 0.56 -3.17
C GLU A 31 -5.62 -0.37 -2.24
N ARG A 32 -6.49 0.18 -1.40
CA ARG A 32 -7.26 -0.55 -0.40
C ARG A 32 -8.74 -0.26 -0.48
N TYR A 33 -9.52 -1.22 0.00
CA TYR A 33 -10.95 -1.04 0.29
C TYR A 33 -11.29 -1.85 1.54
N GLY A 34 -11.50 -1.16 2.67
CA GLY A 34 -11.60 -1.78 3.99
C GLY A 34 -10.33 -2.57 4.33
N PHE A 35 -10.49 -3.86 4.63
CA PHE A 35 -9.36 -4.78 4.93
C PHE A 35 -8.71 -5.41 3.69
N SER A 36 -9.24 -5.15 2.50
CA SER A 36 -8.79 -5.78 1.27
C SER A 36 -7.73 -4.93 0.56
N ILE A 37 -6.72 -5.60 0.01
CA ILE A 37 -5.70 -4.97 -0.85
C ILE A 37 -6.11 -5.20 -2.31
N LEU A 38 -6.46 -4.12 -2.99
CA LEU A 38 -6.88 -4.16 -4.38
C LEU A 38 -5.68 -4.13 -5.34
N ARG A 39 -4.65 -3.35 -5.00
CA ARG A 39 -3.39 -3.26 -5.76
C ARG A 39 -2.19 -3.09 -4.85
N TYR A 40 -1.07 -3.69 -5.22
CA TYR A 40 0.21 -3.58 -4.54
C TYR A 40 1.31 -3.40 -5.60
N LYS A 41 1.94 -2.22 -5.65
CA LYS A 41 2.93 -1.85 -6.67
C LYS A 41 4.35 -1.71 -6.15
N ILE A 42 4.58 -1.85 -4.85
CA ILE A 42 5.94 -1.77 -4.29
C ILE A 42 6.76 -2.94 -4.81
N THR A 43 7.98 -2.64 -5.26
CA THR A 43 8.88 -3.65 -5.84
C THR A 43 9.29 -4.70 -4.80
N PRO A 44 9.80 -5.88 -5.22
CA PRO A 44 10.26 -6.91 -4.29
C PRO A 44 11.37 -6.45 -3.32
N ASP A 45 12.16 -5.46 -3.73
CA ASP A 45 13.20 -4.81 -2.91
C ASP A 45 12.69 -3.62 -2.08
N GLY A 46 11.36 -3.42 -1.99
CA GLY A 46 10.76 -2.43 -1.10
C GLY A 46 10.78 -0.99 -1.63
N LYS A 47 10.78 -0.78 -2.95
CA LYS A 47 10.89 0.55 -3.56
C LYS A 47 9.65 0.97 -4.33
N CYS A 48 9.50 2.28 -4.50
CA CYS A 48 8.56 2.85 -5.45
C CYS A 48 9.02 2.51 -6.88
N PRO A 49 8.15 1.92 -7.72
CA PRO A 49 8.52 1.57 -9.09
C PRO A 49 8.72 2.79 -10.00
N ARG A 50 8.23 3.98 -9.59
CA ARG A 50 8.30 5.21 -10.39
C ARG A 50 9.58 6.02 -10.14
N CYS A 51 9.95 6.25 -8.87
CA CYS A 51 11.08 7.11 -8.52
C CYS A 51 12.22 6.38 -7.80
N GLY A 52 12.05 5.10 -7.44
CA GLY A 52 13.07 4.33 -6.73
C GLY A 52 13.16 4.61 -5.23
N ARG A 53 12.29 5.48 -4.67
CA ARG A 53 12.24 5.73 -3.22
C ARG A 53 12.07 4.44 -2.44
N GLU A 54 12.88 4.25 -1.41
CA GLU A 54 12.66 3.18 -0.43
C GLU A 54 11.37 3.45 0.38
N ILE A 55 10.49 2.45 0.43
CA ILE A 55 9.20 2.52 1.12
C ILE A 55 9.28 1.57 2.32
N PRO A 56 9.33 2.10 3.56
CA PRO A 56 9.58 1.30 4.77
C PRO A 56 8.31 0.55 5.22
N ILE A 57 7.84 -0.41 4.41
CA ILE A 57 6.76 -1.33 4.79
C ILE A 57 7.33 -2.53 5.50
N VAL A 58 6.75 -2.85 6.66
CA VAL A 58 7.04 -4.06 7.42
C VAL A 58 6.01 -5.14 7.07
N GLY A 59 6.47 -6.36 6.81
CA GLY A 59 5.64 -7.50 6.40
C GLY A 59 5.69 -7.77 4.90
N LYS A 60 5.41 -9.02 4.50
CA LYS A 60 5.34 -9.42 3.09
C LYS A 60 3.90 -9.50 2.64
N HIS A 61 3.56 -8.86 1.53
CA HIS A 61 2.27 -9.07 0.89
C HIS A 61 2.21 -10.49 0.33
N VAL A 62 1.60 -11.41 1.07
CA VAL A 62 1.30 -12.75 0.58
C VAL A 62 -0.01 -12.68 -0.20
N ARG A 63 0.09 -12.80 -1.53
CA ARG A 63 -1.11 -12.94 -2.37
C ARG A 63 -1.79 -14.22 -1.91
N ARG A 64 -2.94 -14.13 -1.23
CA ARG A 64 -3.74 -15.32 -0.90
C ARG A 64 -4.07 -15.99 -2.22
N MET A 65 -3.48 -17.15 -2.46
CA MET A 65 -3.88 -18.05 -3.54
C MET A 65 -5.36 -18.36 -3.29
N PRO A 66 -6.25 -18.28 -4.30
CA PRO A 66 -7.63 -18.70 -4.10
C PRO A 66 -7.59 -20.13 -3.55
N LEU A 67 -8.26 -20.36 -2.42
CA LEU A 67 -8.39 -21.69 -1.86
C LEU A 67 -8.89 -22.62 -2.97
N PRO A 68 -8.29 -23.81 -3.17
CA PRO A 68 -8.82 -24.75 -4.14
C PRO A 68 -10.27 -25.05 -3.76
N ILE A 69 -11.20 -24.70 -4.65
CA ILE A 69 -12.58 -25.15 -4.56
C ILE A 69 -12.57 -26.66 -4.84
N TYR A 70 -12.99 -27.47 -3.87
CA TYR A 70 -13.31 -28.88 -4.07
C TYR A 70 -14.73 -29.02 -4.62
#